data_AF-A0A382X8X0-F1
#
_entry.id   AF-A0A382X8X0-F1
#
_cell.length_a   1.000
_cell.length_b   1.000
_cell.length_c   1.000
_cell.angle_alpha   90.00
_cell.angle_beta   90.00
_cell.angle_gamma   90.00
#
_symmetry.space_group_name_H-M   'P 1'
#
loop_
_entity.id
_entity.type
_entity.pdbx_description
1 polymer ?
#
loop_
_entity_poly.entity_id
_entity_poly.type
_entity_poly.pdbx_seq_one_letter_code
_entity_poly.pdbx_strand_id
1 'polypeptide(L)' 'MGRDPQTTFVVGDGSDVLARVGEYVKVGVSKFILRPIGSDDEDILNQTQLLIEQVLPGIRDLR' A
#
# COMPACT_ATOMS: atom_id res chain seq x y z
N MET A 1 20.80 3.21 11.90
CA MET A 1 19.38 3.10 12.32
C MET A 1 18.59 2.47 11.18
N GLY A 2 18.69 1.15 11.01
CA GLY A 2 17.94 0.45 9.97
C GLY A 2 16.50 0.30 10.41
N ARG A 3 15.54 0.80 9.63
CA ARG A 3 14.12 0.54 9.87
C ARG A 3 13.88 -0.97 9.73
N ASP A 4 13.11 -1.53 10.66
CA ASP A 4 12.70 -2.92 10.59
C ASP A 4 11.96 -3.17 9.26
N PRO A 5 12.44 -4.08 8.39
CA PRO A 5 11.81 -4.38 7.11
C PRO A 5 10.33 -4.78 7.28
N GLN A 6 9.97 -5.45 8.37
CA GLN A 6 8.60 -5.90 8.63
C GLN A 6 7.62 -4.73 8.86
N THR A 7 8.12 -3.56 9.26
CA THR A 7 7.30 -2.34 9.39
C THR A 7 7.00 -1.66 8.05
N THR A 8 7.71 -2.05 6.98
CA THR A 8 7.68 -1.35 5.68
C THR A 8 6.81 -2.08 4.65
N PHE A 9 6.59 -3.39 4.81
CA PHE A 9 5.82 -4.18 3.85
C PHE A 9 4.37 -4.38 4.30
N VAL A 10 3.50 -4.45 3.30
CA VAL A 10 2.14 -4.97 3.42
C VAL A 10 2.04 -6.11 2.42
N VAL A 11 1.56 -7.27 2.88
CA VAL A 11 1.34 -8.46 2.04
C VAL A 11 -0.09 -8.90 2.30
N GLY A 12 -0.86 -9.05 1.23
CA GLY A 12 -2.30 -9.27 1.32
C GLY A 12 -3.02 -8.70 0.10
N ASP A 13 -4.31 -8.43 0.25
CA ASP A 13 -5.15 -7.83 -0.80
C ASP A 13 -5.29 -6.30 -0.63
N GLY A 14 -6.11 -5.67 -1.47
CA GLY A 14 -6.33 -4.22 -1.40
C GLY A 14 -6.89 -3.74 -0.05
N SER A 15 -7.67 -4.57 0.65
CA SER A 15 -8.24 -4.24 1.96
C SER A 15 -7.18 -4.23 3.06
N ASP A 16 -6.21 -5.14 3.01
CA ASP A 16 -5.05 -5.16 3.92
C ASP A 16 -4.20 -3.89 3.75
N VAL A 17 -4.01 -3.43 2.51
CA VAL A 17 -3.31 -2.18 2.21
C VAL A 17 -4.07 -0.97 2.76
N LEU A 18 -5.39 -0.90 2.55
CA LEU A 18 -6.23 0.19 3.07
C LEU A 18 -6.24 0.22 4.60
N ALA A 19 -6.31 -0.93 5.26
CA ALA A 19 -6.25 -1.03 6.71
C ALA A 19 -4.93 -0.45 7.25
N ARG A 20 -3.79 -0.82 6.66
CA ARG A 20 -2.48 -0.28 7.03
C ARG A 20 -2.40 1.24 6.78
N VAL A 21 -2.87 1.72 5.62
CA VAL A 21 -2.89 3.16 5.35
C VAL A 21 -3.75 3.90 6.37
N GLY A 22 -4.90 3.34 6.74
CA GLY A 22 -5.80 3.89 7.75
C GLY A 22 -5.14 4.06 9.12
N GLU A 23 -4.25 3.14 9.54
CA GLU A 23 -3.47 3.28 10.77
C GLU A 23 -2.58 4.53 10.76
N TYR A 24 -1.96 4.85 9.62
CA TYR A 24 -1.14 6.05 9.46
C TYR A 24 -1.99 7.33 9.35
N VAL A 25 -3.14 7.26 8.69
CA VAL A 25 -4.06 8.41 8.59
C VAL A 25 -4.58 8.80 9.97
N LYS A 26 -4.89 7.83 10.85
CA LYS A 26 -5.32 8.08 12.24
C LYS A 26 -4.33 8.91 13.07
N VAL A 27 -3.04 8.87 12.72
CA VAL A 27 -1.98 9.67 13.39
C VAL A 27 -1.57 10.91 12.58
N GLY A 28 -2.35 11.29 11.56
CA GLY A 28 -2.20 12.53 10.81
C GLY A 28 -1.31 12.46 9.56
N VAL A 29 -0.89 11.27 9.11
CA VAL A 29 -0.13 11.12 7.86
C VAL A 29 -1.06 11.26 6.66
N SER A 30 -0.65 12.03 5.66
CA SER A 30 -1.51 12.42 4.54
C SER A 30 -0.95 12.11 3.14
N LYS A 31 0.29 11.60 3.04
CA LYS A 31 0.93 11.26 1.75
C LYS A 31 1.63 9.91 1.83
N PHE A 32 1.30 9.03 0.89
CA PHE A 32 1.83 7.68 0.82
C PHE A 32 2.44 7.42 -0.55
N ILE A 33 3.55 6.68 -0.56
CA ILE A 33 4.17 6.13 -1.77
C ILE A 33 4.14 4.62 -1.61
N LEU A 34 3.35 3.95 -2.44
CA LEU A 34 3.28 2.49 -2.47
C LEU A 34 4.23 2.01 -3.57
N ARG A 35 5.17 1.14 -3.21
CA ARG A 35 6.10 0.52 -4.15
C ARG A 35 5.71 -0.95 -4.29
N PRO A 36 5.13 -1.38 -5.43
CA PRO A 36 4.85 -2.78 -5.67
C PRO A 36 6.14 -3.59 -5.73
N ILE A 37 6.04 -4.86 -5.36
CA ILE A 37 7.13 -5.83 -5.34
C ILE A 37 6.67 -7.02 -6.18
N GLY A 38 7.51 -7.48 -7.08
CA GLY A 38 7.26 -8.61 -7.97
C GLY A 38 8.57 -9.30 -8.34
N SER A 39 8.46 -10.48 -8.92
CA SER A 39 9.64 -11.29 -9.29
C SER A 39 10.26 -10.82 -10.61
N ASP A 40 9.47 -10.17 -11.45
CA ASP A 40 9.84 -9.60 -12.74
C ASP A 40 9.00 -8.35 -13.07
N ASP A 41 9.20 -7.79 -14.25
CA ASP A 41 8.53 -6.57 -14.71
C ASP A 41 7.01 -6.78 -14.90
N GLU A 42 6.58 -7.95 -15.36
CA GLU A 42 5.16 -8.26 -15.58
C GLU A 42 4.43 -8.35 -14.24
N ASP A 43 5.03 -9.02 -13.25
CA ASP A 43 4.53 -9.06 -11.88
C ASP A 43 4.39 -7.65 -11.30
N ILE A 44 5.40 -6.79 -11.47
CA ILE A 44 5.36 -5.41 -10.96
C ILE A 44 4.26 -4.59 -11.63
N LEU A 45 4.06 -4.76 -12.93
CA LEU A 45 2.98 -4.10 -13.67
C LEU A 45 1.60 -4.59 -13.19
N ASN A 46 1.43 -5.90 -13.00
CA ASN A 46 0.21 -6.49 -12.47
C ASN A 46 -0.08 -5.97 -11.05
N GLN A 47 0.91 -5.93 -10.17
CA GLN A 47 0.77 -5.36 -8.82
C GLN A 47 0.42 -3.87 -8.87
N THR A 48 1.00 -3.11 -9.80
CA THR A 48 0.65 -1.69 -10.01
C THR A 48 -0.82 -1.55 -10.41
N GLN A 49 -1.31 -2.39 -11.30
CA GLN A 49 -2.72 -2.40 -11.72
C GLN A 49 -3.65 -2.71 -10.55
N LEU A 50 -3.32 -3.71 -9.73
CA LEU A 50 -4.11 -4.05 -8.54
C LEU A 50 -4.17 -2.89 -7.53
N LEU A 51 -3.06 -2.17 -7.31
CA LEU A 51 -3.06 -0.97 -6.46
C LEU A 51 -4.00 0.11 -7.01
N ILE A 52 -4.02 0.32 -8.32
CA ILE A 52 -4.90 1.30 -8.97
C ILE A 52 -6.37 0.90 -8.84
N GLU A 53 -6.69 -0.37 -9.03
CA GLU A 53 -8.08 -0.85 -9.06
C GLU A 53 -8.67 -1.06 -7.66
N GLN A 54 -7.88 -1.61 -6.73
CA GLN A 54 -8.39 -2.07 -5.44
C GLN A 54 -8.09 -1.10 -4.29
N VAL A 55 -6.98 -0.37 -4.36
CA VAL A 55 -6.54 0.50 -3.25
C VAL A 55 -6.90 1.95 -3.51
N LEU A 56 -6.53 2.50 -4.68
CA LEU A 56 -6.69 3.92 -4.96
C LEU A 56 -8.13 4.46 -4.77
N PRO A 57 -9.21 3.73 -5.11
CA PRO A 57 -10.57 4.19 -4.86
C PRO A 57 -10.86 4.38 -3.37
N GLY A 58 -10.45 3.42 -2.53
CA GLY A 58 -10.74 3.42 -1.09
C GLY A 58 -9.95 4.46 -0.29
N ILE A 59 -8.83 4.98 -0.81
CA ILE A 59 -8.03 6.03 -0.14
C ILE A 59 -8.87 7.29 0.14
N ARG A 60 -9.84 7.60 -0.72
CA ARG A 60 -10.69 8.79 -0.56
C ARG A 60 -11.65 8.67 0.64
N ASP A 61 -11.99 7.45 1.01
CA ASP A 61 -12.94 7.13 2.07
C ASP A 61 -12.27 7.02 3.45
N LEU A 62 -10.94 7.07 3.51
CA LEU A 62 -10.15 7.03 4.76
C LEU A 62 -10.02 8.40 5.46
N ARG A 63 -10.70 9.45 4.98
CA ARG A 63 -10.59 10.82 5.50
C ARG A 63 -11.47 11.12 6.70
#